data_AF-A0A7C1HB16-F1
#
_entry.id   AF-A0A7C1HB16-F1
#
_cell.length_a   1.000
_cell.length_b   1.000
_cell.length_c   1.000
_cell.angle_alpha   90.00
_cell.angle_beta   90.00
_cell.angle_gamma   90.00
#
_symmetry.space_group_name_H-M   'P 1'
#
loop_
_entity.id
_entity.type
_entity.pdbx_description
1 polymer ?
#
loop_
_entity_poly.entity_id
_entity_poly.type
_entity_poly.pdbx_seq_one_letter_code
_entity_poly.pdbx_strand_id
1 'polypeptide(L)'
;MKKTPISSVFLFSCLCALAGCGKDGSPRLRTDQKVLVQVYVDLLEIQETLPPSEPAYLDSSRNIFARHHLSQSEYERIVEKLNQKPEDWELFYKEVLREIDRRETSGSQTEE
;
A
#
# COMPACT_ATOMS: atom_id res chain seq x y z
N MET A 1 17.57 -59.33 -30.38
CA MET A 1 18.13 -59.25 -29.01
C MET A 1 18.24 -57.76 -28.66
N LYS A 2 17.29 -57.16 -27.93
CA LYS A 2 17.39 -56.69 -26.52
C LYS A 2 18.81 -56.17 -26.19
N LYS A 3 19.05 -54.90 -25.79
CA LYS A 3 18.52 -54.19 -24.61
C LYS A 3 18.77 -52.67 -24.71
N THR A 4 17.80 -51.86 -24.29
CA THR A 4 18.00 -50.52 -23.67
C THR A 4 18.07 -50.69 -22.12
N PRO A 5 18.07 -49.64 -21.28
CA PRO A 5 19.11 -48.65 -20.99
C PRO A 5 19.46 -48.60 -19.46
N ILE A 6 20.64 -48.14 -19.06
CA ILE A 6 21.04 -47.95 -17.64
C ILE A 6 21.80 -46.62 -17.58
N SER A 7 21.23 -45.53 -17.04
CA SER A 7 21.03 -45.19 -15.61
C SER A 7 22.22 -44.40 -15.07
N SER A 8 21.92 -43.26 -14.45
CA SER A 8 22.76 -42.47 -13.52
C SER A 8 24.16 -42.11 -14.04
N VAL A 9 24.56 -40.85 -14.14
CA VAL A 9 24.95 -39.94 -13.07
C VAL A 9 25.12 -38.60 -13.82
N PHE A 10 24.47 -37.49 -13.48
CA PHE A 10 25.03 -36.50 -12.57
C PHE A 10 23.91 -35.53 -12.18
N LEU A 11 23.25 -35.87 -11.06
CA LEU A 11 22.72 -34.86 -10.13
C LEU A 11 23.90 -34.00 -9.67
N PHE A 12 23.98 -32.74 -10.11
CA PHE A 12 24.57 -31.64 -9.34
C PHE A 12 24.21 -30.31 -10.03
N SER A 13 22.91 -30.03 -10.11
CA SER A 13 22.40 -28.67 -10.40
C SER A 13 21.62 -28.21 -9.18
N CYS A 14 22.35 -27.86 -8.14
CA CYS A 14 21.83 -27.18 -6.98
C CYS A 14 22.82 -26.08 -6.60
N LEU A 15 22.26 -24.92 -6.22
CA LEU A 15 22.94 -23.72 -5.73
C LEU A 15 23.35 -22.68 -6.79
N CYS A 16 22.41 -22.30 -7.67
CA CYS A 16 22.39 -20.94 -8.19
C CYS A 16 21.17 -20.19 -7.63
N ALA A 17 21.48 -19.23 -6.76
CA ALA A 17 20.84 -17.92 -6.71
C ALA A 17 19.37 -17.83 -6.27
N LEU A 18 19.01 -18.38 -5.11
CA LEU A 18 17.96 -17.80 -4.27
C LEU A 18 18.56 -17.18 -2.99
N ALA A 19 19.66 -16.43 -3.16
CA ALA A 19 19.97 -15.38 -2.20
C ALA A 19 18.91 -14.30 -2.42
N GLY A 20 17.88 -14.31 -1.56
CA GLY A 20 16.77 -13.39 -1.64
C GLY A 20 17.24 -11.94 -1.70
N CYS A 21 16.95 -11.28 -2.82
CA CYS A 21 16.77 -9.84 -2.89
C CYS A 21 15.55 -9.49 -2.03
N GLY A 22 15.77 -9.34 -0.72
CA GLY A 22 14.69 -9.16 0.22
C GLY A 22 15.01 -8.14 1.29
N LYS A 23 15.72 -7.05 0.97
CA LYS A 23 15.90 -5.97 1.97
C LYS A 23 16.38 -4.62 1.44
N ASP A 24 15.68 -4.00 0.50
CA ASP A 24 15.85 -2.56 0.26
C ASP A 24 14.50 -1.85 0.12
N GLY A 25 13.63 -2.06 1.11
CA GLY A 25 12.57 -1.09 1.39
C GLY A 25 13.20 0.09 2.12
N SER A 26 13.65 1.10 1.36
CA SER A 26 14.15 2.36 1.92
C SER A 26 13.20 2.87 3.01
N PRO A 27 13.68 3.24 4.21
CA PRO A 27 12.86 3.75 5.30
C PRO A 27 11.96 4.91 4.89
N ARG A 28 12.40 5.73 3.91
CA ARG A 28 11.60 6.82 3.34
C ARG A 28 10.38 6.32 2.57
N LEU A 29 10.53 5.28 1.75
CA LEU A 29 9.43 4.73 0.95
C LEU A 29 8.29 4.21 1.84
N ARG A 30 8.63 3.62 2.99
CA ARG A 30 7.65 3.16 3.98
C ARG A 30 6.97 4.32 4.72
N THR A 31 7.70 5.37 5.06
CA THR A 31 7.13 6.56 5.70
C THR A 31 6.16 7.30 4.77
N ASP A 32 6.55 7.47 3.50
CA ASP A 32 5.71 8.14 2.48
C ASP A 32 4.42 7.33 2.22
N GLN A 33 4.52 6.00 2.20
CA GLN A 33 3.35 5.13 2.06
C GLN A 33 2.42 5.22 3.27
N LYS A 34 2.94 5.30 4.50
CA LYS A 34 2.11 5.46 5.70
C LYS A 34 1.34 6.78 5.69
N VAL A 35 2.00 7.88 5.33
CA VAL A 35 1.36 9.20 5.23
C VAL A 35 0.25 9.16 4.16
N LEU A 36 0.52 8.54 3.00
CA LEU A 36 -0.48 8.40 1.94
C LEU A 36 -1.71 7.61 2.42
N VAL A 37 -1.52 6.50 3.12
CA VAL A 37 -2.61 5.71 3.69
C VAL A 37 -3.45 6.55 4.66
N GLN A 38 -2.79 7.32 5.55
CA GLN A 38 -3.49 8.19 6.50
C GLN A 38 -4.29 9.29 5.81
N VAL A 39 -3.71 9.95 4.80
CA VAL A 39 -4.40 10.97 4.00
C VAL A 39 -5.60 10.37 3.28
N TYR A 40 -5.45 9.18 2.68
CA TYR A 40 -6.53 8.53 1.95
C TYR A 40 -7.70 8.16 2.87
N VAL A 41 -7.42 7.61 4.06
CA VAL A 41 -8.45 7.30 5.06
C VAL A 41 -9.15 8.58 5.55
N ASP A 42 -8.40 9.64 5.88
CA ASP A 42 -8.98 10.92 6.29
C ASP A 42 -9.91 11.50 5.20
N LEU A 43 -9.54 11.35 3.92
CA LEU A 43 -10.37 11.78 2.79
C LEU A 43 -11.65 10.95 2.65
N LEU A 44 -11.57 9.63 2.86
CA LEU A 44 -12.75 8.76 2.86
C LEU A 44 -13.72 9.13 3.98
N GLU A 45 -13.22 9.34 5.20
CA GLU A 45 -14.03 9.70 6.37
C GLU A 45 -14.81 11.02 6.14
N ILE A 46 -14.16 12.05 5.57
CA ILE A 46 -14.89 13.28 5.27
C ILE A 46 -15.89 13.09 4.12
N GLN A 47 -15.59 12.20 3.15
CA GLN A 47 -16.46 11.97 2.00
C GLN A 47 -17.78 11.30 2.40
N GLU A 48 -17.82 10.57 3.52
CA GLU A 48 -19.06 10.00 4.06
C GLU A 48 -20.08 11.07 4.49
N THR A 49 -19.60 12.28 4.83
CA THR A 49 -20.45 13.38 5.33
C THR A 49 -20.52 14.57 4.38
N LEU A 50 -19.50 14.77 3.54
CA LEU A 50 -19.38 15.89 2.61
C LEU A 50 -19.07 15.37 1.19
N PRO A 51 -19.99 15.53 0.23
CA PRO A 51 -19.73 15.08 -1.13
C PRO A 51 -18.59 15.90 -1.76
N PRO A 52 -17.76 15.29 -2.65
CA PRO A 52 -16.59 15.97 -3.22
C PRO A 52 -16.88 17.23 -4.05
N SER A 53 -18.14 17.42 -4.46
CA SER A 53 -18.61 18.60 -5.19
C SER A 53 -18.80 19.83 -4.30
N GLU A 54 -18.86 19.67 -2.98
CA GLU A 54 -19.11 20.77 -2.05
C GLU A 54 -17.82 21.56 -1.75
N PRO A 55 -17.87 22.90 -1.70
CA PRO A 55 -16.71 23.71 -1.31
C PRO A 55 -16.13 23.31 0.05
N ALA A 56 -16.99 22.88 0.98
CA ALA A 56 -16.58 22.42 2.31
C ALA A 56 -15.67 21.17 2.26
N TYR A 57 -15.87 20.28 1.28
CA TYR A 57 -14.97 19.14 1.05
C TYR A 57 -13.60 19.62 0.55
N LEU A 58 -13.58 20.61 -0.35
CA LEU A 58 -12.34 21.19 -0.87
C LEU A 58 -11.54 21.94 0.20
N ASP A 59 -12.22 22.59 1.13
CA ASP A 59 -11.57 23.22 2.28
C ASP A 59 -11.04 22.18 3.27
N SER A 60 -11.83 21.13 3.55
CA SER A 60 -11.45 20.05 4.46
C SER A 60 -10.27 19.22 3.94
N SER A 61 -10.28 18.87 2.66
CA SER A 61 -9.17 18.15 2.00
C SER A 61 -7.86 18.94 2.03
N ARG A 62 -7.90 20.27 1.79
CA ARG A 62 -6.73 21.14 1.94
C ARG A 62 -6.16 21.11 3.36
N ASN A 63 -7.02 21.12 4.38
CA ASN A 63 -6.59 20.99 5.77
C ASN A 63 -5.96 19.62 6.05
N ILE A 64 -6.53 18.53 5.52
CA ILE A 64 -5.95 17.18 5.64
C ILE A 64 -4.53 17.15 5.06
N PHE A 65 -4.36 17.63 3.82
CA PHE A 65 -3.06 17.69 3.15
C PHE A 65 -2.03 18.48 3.97
N ALA A 66 -2.41 19.64 4.51
CA ALA A 66 -1.53 20.46 5.34
C ALA A 66 -1.09 19.75 6.63
N ARG A 67 -1.99 19.04 7.32
CA ARG A 67 -1.66 18.27 8.55
C ARG A 67 -0.62 17.17 8.30
N HIS A 68 -0.64 16.60 7.10
CA HIS A 68 0.22 15.49 6.70
C HIS A 68 1.48 15.95 5.94
N HIS A 69 1.71 17.26 5.82
CA HIS A 69 2.82 17.85 5.05
C HIS A 69 2.87 17.35 3.59
N LEU A 70 1.71 17.05 3.02
CA LEU A 70 1.56 16.56 1.65
C LEU A 70 0.94 17.67 0.80
N SER A 71 1.44 17.90 -0.42
CA SER A 71 0.74 18.79 -1.35
C SER A 71 -0.32 18.03 -2.15
N GLN A 72 -1.37 18.73 -2.58
CA GLN A 72 -2.42 18.12 -3.41
C GLN A 72 -1.85 17.53 -4.71
N SER A 73 -0.97 18.26 -5.40
CA SER A 73 -0.34 17.79 -6.64
C SER A 73 0.56 16.56 -6.42
N GLU A 74 1.20 16.46 -5.25
CA GLU A 74 1.97 15.29 -4.89
C GLU A 74 1.09 14.08 -4.63
N TYR A 75 -0.01 14.26 -3.89
CA TYR A 75 -1.03 13.23 -3.69
C TYR A 75 -1.58 12.71 -5.02
N GLU A 76 -2.04 13.61 -5.90
CA GLU A 76 -2.59 13.27 -7.22
C GLU A 76 -1.58 12.48 -8.05
N ARG A 77 -0.31 12.90 -8.09
CA ARG A 77 0.76 12.19 -8.80
C ARG A 77 1.00 10.80 -8.24
N ILE A 78 0.90 10.60 -6.92
CA ILE A 78 1.08 9.29 -6.30
C ILE A 78 -0.10 8.38 -6.63
N VAL A 79 -1.34 8.88 -6.51
CA VAL A 79 -2.55 8.13 -6.88
C VAL A 79 -2.54 7.74 -8.36
N GLU A 80 -2.13 8.65 -9.24
CA GLU A 80 -1.99 8.36 -10.68
C GLU A 80 -1.00 7.21 -10.92
N LYS A 81 0.14 7.19 -10.22
CA LYS A 81 1.11 6.09 -10.30
C LYS A 81 0.54 4.77 -9.80
N LEU A 82 -0.20 4.78 -8.68
CA LEU A 82 -0.84 3.57 -8.18
C LEU A 82 -1.86 3.00 -9.19
N ASN A 83 -2.59 3.87 -9.89
CA ASN A 83 -3.56 3.47 -10.91
C ASN A 83 -2.93 2.85 -12.17
N GLN A 84 -1.62 2.99 -12.38
CA GLN A 84 -0.95 2.40 -13.55
C GLN A 84 -0.77 0.88 -13.43
N LYS A 85 -0.80 0.33 -12.20
CA LYS A 85 -0.59 -1.10 -11.93
C LYS A 85 -1.62 -1.61 -10.92
N PRO A 86 -2.54 -2.51 -11.34
CA PRO A 86 -3.55 -3.06 -10.44
C PRO A 86 -2.97 -3.68 -9.16
N GLU A 87 -1.80 -4.29 -9.23
CA GLU A 87 -1.14 -4.93 -8.09
C GLU A 87 -0.68 -3.91 -7.04
N ASP A 88 -0.17 -2.75 -7.46
CA ASP A 88 0.25 -1.68 -6.56
C ASP A 88 -0.97 -1.06 -5.87
N TRP A 89 -2.08 -0.90 -6.60
CA TRP A 89 -3.36 -0.47 -6.04
C TRP A 89 -3.89 -1.47 -5.00
N GLU A 90 -3.85 -2.77 -5.28
CA GLU A 90 -4.32 -3.80 -4.37
C GLU A 90 -3.50 -3.80 -3.06
N LEU A 91 -2.18 -3.68 -3.15
CA LEU A 91 -1.31 -3.60 -1.99
C LEU A 91 -1.57 -2.34 -1.16
N PHE A 92 -1.71 -1.19 -1.82
CA PHE A 92 -2.06 0.05 -1.15
C PHE A 92 -3.41 -0.05 -0.43
N TYR A 93 -4.43 -0.57 -1.11
CA TYR A 93 -5.78 -0.67 -0.55
C TYR A 93 -5.86 -1.63 0.64
N LYS A 94 -5.07 -2.71 0.67
CA LYS A 94 -4.94 -3.58 1.85
C LYS A 94 -4.43 -2.84 3.08
N GLU A 95 -3.52 -1.88 2.90
CA GLU A 95 -3.04 -1.05 4.02
C GLU A 95 -4.09 -0.01 4.46
N VAL A 96 -4.88 0.53 3.51
CA VAL A 96 -6.03 1.40 3.82
C VAL A 96 -7.06 0.65 4.67
N LEU A 97 -7.45 -0.56 4.29
CA LEU A 97 -8.39 -1.38 5.07
C LEU A 97 -7.85 -1.65 6.48
N ARG A 98 -6.57 -2.00 6.60
CA ARG A 98 -5.95 -2.23 7.91
C ARG A 98 -5.95 -0.98 8.79
N GLU A 99 -5.75 0.20 8.21
CA GLU A 99 -5.78 1.46 8.96
C GLU A 99 -7.20 1.80 9.42
N ILE A 100 -8.23 1.52 8.61
CA ILE A 100 -9.64 1.65 9.00
C ILE A 100 -9.95 0.72 10.18
N ASP A 101 -9.66 -0.58 10.05
CA ASP A 101 -9.86 -1.57 11.13
C ASP A 101 -9.16 -1.14 12.43
N ARG A 102 -7.94 -0.60 12.31
CA ARG A 102 -7.17 -0.09 13.44
C ARG A 102 -7.86 1.10 14.13
N ARG A 103 -8.46 2.02 13.37
CA ARG A 103 -9.17 3.19 13.92
C ARG A 103 -10.44 2.74 14.65
N GLU A 104 -11.23 1.84 14.06
CA GLU A 104 -12.46 1.31 14.65
C GLU A 104 -12.20 0.53 15.96
N THR A 105 -11.18 -0.33 15.96
CA THR A 105 -10.79 -1.10 17.14
C THR A 105 -10.22 -0.21 18.25
N SER A 106 -9.52 0.89 17.91
CA SER A 106 -9.02 1.86 18.88
C SER A 106 -10.10 2.80 19.45
N GLY A 107 -11.16 3.08 18.68
CA GLY A 107 -12.29 3.89 19.14
C GLY A 107 -13.20 3.15 20.12
N SER A 108 -13.21 1.82 20.08
CA SER A 108 -14.09 0.96 20.89
C SER A 108 -13.64 0.76 22.35
N GLN A 109 -12.54 1.39 22.79
CA GLN A 109 -11.99 1.24 24.15
C GLN A 109 -12.14 2.47 25.05
N THR A 110 -12.95 3.48 24.66
CA THR A 110 -13.12 4.72 25.45
C THR A 110 -14.52 4.94 26.01
N GLU A 111 -15.35 3.87 26.05
CA GLU A 111 -16.66 3.89 26.70
C GLU A 111 -16.77 2.74 27.72
N GLU A 112 -16.13 2.89 28.89
CA GLU A 112 -16.53 2.18 30.12
C GLU A 112 -16.24 3.02 31.36
#